data_AF-A0A1L0BD89-F1
#
_entry.id   AF-A0A1L0BD89-F1
#
_cell.length_a   1.000
_cell.length_b   1.000
_cell.length_c   1.000
_cell.angle_alpha   90.00
_cell.angle_beta   90.00
_cell.angle_gamma   90.00
#
_symmetry.space_group_name_H-M   'P 1'
#
loop_
_entity.id
_entity.type
_entity.pdbx_description
1 polymer ?
#
loop_
_entity_poly.entity_id
_entity_poly.type
_entity_poly.pdbx_seq_one_letter_code
_entity_poly.pdbx_strand_id
1 'polypeptide(L)'
;MELHQIIDQNVDQSTLLEKLHRYIRSLPFTPDLANQLLSLTPSNPETATVVKIFAIEALMYHSGPIDHKQIDDQFKQLSSIGLKRSDSLSLLRTKYTDLLTDYQFLLSPDVRELKLTDLVSKKINLLGVEDDSLVLVHDIQLKVLVFYLLCGSDFRKKNIHKYLSDENVFSRDFPAALSNYVRYSLRGGIIPINVYKELIDHLIDSVEFHSIYSRHLQQLLENFVETNLEKLPKYYKSIRLSRIQDLLLGGETSVDIEDVLFRMITSKKFAAATKIDQIEGLVVFGDNSTKYDGFNMHIKKVCDLVEKLTQ
;
A
#
# COMPACT_ATOMS: atom_id res chain seq x y z
N MET A 1 7.39 29.23 15.82
CA MET A 1 8.06 29.31 17.14
C MET A 1 8.48 27.92 17.62
N GLU A 2 7.61 26.90 17.51
CA GLU A 2 7.92 25.52 17.93
C GLU A 2 8.96 24.79 17.05
N LEU A 3 8.94 24.97 15.73
CA LEU A 3 9.89 24.30 14.81
C LEU A 3 11.36 24.67 15.11
N HIS A 4 11.66 25.95 15.33
CA HIS A 4 12.99 26.41 15.76
C HIS A 4 13.37 25.83 17.13
N GLN A 5 12.43 25.78 18.08
CA GLN A 5 12.67 25.20 19.39
C GLN A 5 12.99 23.69 19.33
N ILE A 6 12.42 22.94 18.38
CA ILE A 6 12.73 21.53 18.19
C ILE A 6 14.13 21.35 17.60
N ILE A 7 14.52 22.21 16.66
CA ILE A 7 15.77 22.09 15.88
C ILE A 7 16.98 22.61 16.65
N ASP A 8 16.80 23.62 17.49
CA ASP A 8 17.87 24.21 18.32
C ASP A 8 18.12 23.43 19.62
N GLN A 9 17.35 22.36 19.88
CA GLN A 9 17.62 21.45 20.98
C GLN A 9 18.86 20.59 20.66
N ASN A 10 19.89 20.66 21.51
CA ASN A 10 21.02 19.73 21.49
C ASN A 10 20.57 18.33 21.98
N VAL A 11 19.87 17.61 21.11
CA VAL A 11 19.48 16.20 21.29
C VAL A 11 20.16 15.34 20.23
N ASP A 12 20.22 14.03 20.49
CA ASP A 12 20.70 13.08 19.49
C ASP A 12 19.76 13.04 18.27
N GLN A 13 20.27 12.52 17.15
CA GLN A 13 19.57 12.53 15.87
C GLN A 13 18.27 11.72 15.88
N SER A 14 18.24 10.59 16.58
CA SER A 14 17.06 9.73 16.65
C SER A 14 15.93 10.45 17.37
N THR A 15 16.25 11.09 18.50
CA THR A 15 15.31 11.94 19.24
C THR A 15 14.82 13.13 18.40
N LEU A 16 15.71 13.79 17.66
CA LEU A 16 15.33 14.89 16.77
C LEU A 16 14.40 14.42 15.65
N LEU A 17 14.71 13.29 15.02
CA LEU A 17 13.93 12.69 13.95
C LEU A 17 12.52 12.37 14.43
N GLU A 18 12.37 11.72 15.60
CA GLU A 18 11.06 11.42 16.17
C GLU A 18 10.26 12.69 16.51
N LYS A 19 10.90 13.71 17.09
CA LYS A 19 10.23 14.98 17.43
C LYS A 19 9.72 15.70 16.18
N LEU A 20 10.57 15.83 15.16
CA LEU A 20 10.18 16.46 13.89
C LEU A 20 9.10 15.66 13.18
N HIS A 21 9.20 14.34 13.19
CA HIS A 21 8.19 13.45 12.62
C HIS A 21 6.82 13.64 13.28
N ARG A 22 6.76 13.62 14.62
CA ARG A 22 5.52 13.86 15.36
C ARG A 22 4.95 15.26 15.10
N TYR A 23 5.81 16.26 15.07
CA TYR A 23 5.40 17.64 14.78
C TYR A 23 4.79 17.76 13.39
N ILE A 24 5.49 17.32 12.34
CA ILE A 24 5.03 17.45 10.95
C ILE A 24 3.72 16.71 10.72
N ARG A 25 3.56 15.52 11.30
CA ARG A 25 2.30 14.78 11.20
C ARG A 25 1.13 15.39 11.97
N SER A 26 1.40 16.19 12.99
CA SER A 26 0.34 16.92 13.70
C SER A 26 -0.15 18.15 12.94
N LEU A 27 0.63 18.61 11.95
CA LEU A 27 0.25 19.79 11.17
C LEU A 27 -0.83 19.45 10.16
N PRO A 28 -1.82 20.34 9.96
CA PRO A 28 -2.67 20.27 8.80
C PRO A 28 -1.85 20.49 7.51
N PHE A 29 -2.46 20.24 6.36
CA PHE A 29 -1.86 20.57 5.07
C PHE A 29 -1.36 22.04 5.05
N THR A 30 -0.05 22.21 4.85
CA THR A 30 0.63 23.51 5.01
C THR A 30 1.58 23.71 3.81
N PRO A 31 1.13 24.41 2.75
CA PRO A 31 1.86 24.56 1.48
C PRO A 31 3.29 25.08 1.62
N ASP A 32 3.53 25.98 2.57
CA ASP A 32 4.83 26.64 2.77
C ASP A 32 5.78 25.88 3.70
N LEU A 33 5.36 24.74 4.26
CA LEU A 33 6.16 24.00 5.25
C LEU A 33 7.55 23.62 4.72
N ALA A 34 7.62 23.19 3.45
CA ALA A 34 8.87 22.86 2.80
C ALA A 34 9.83 24.06 2.74
N ASN A 35 9.33 25.24 2.33
CA ASN A 35 10.13 26.46 2.23
C ASN A 35 10.58 26.94 3.61
N GLN A 36 9.72 26.81 4.63
CA GLN A 36 10.08 27.10 6.02
C GLN A 36 11.24 26.21 6.47
N LEU A 37 11.15 24.89 6.26
CA LEU A 37 12.22 23.94 6.61
C LEU A 37 13.53 24.21 5.85
N LEU A 38 13.46 24.51 4.55
CA LEU A 38 14.63 24.80 3.72
C LEU A 38 15.30 26.14 4.07
N SER A 39 14.55 27.10 4.62
CA SER A 39 15.09 28.38 5.07
C SER A 39 15.90 28.28 6.38
N LEU A 40 15.76 27.16 7.09
CA LEU A 40 16.50 26.93 8.32
C LEU A 40 17.97 26.64 7.99
N THR A 41 18.86 27.27 8.74
CA THR A 41 20.31 27.08 8.65
C THR A 41 20.84 26.52 9.96
N PRO A 42 20.63 25.22 10.28
CA PRO A 42 21.15 24.62 11.49
C PRO A 42 22.68 24.70 11.50
N SER A 43 23.26 25.04 12.65
CA SER A 43 24.72 25.11 12.79
C SER A 43 25.38 23.72 12.77
N ASN A 44 24.63 22.66 13.11
CA ASN A 44 25.09 21.28 13.07
C ASN A 44 24.76 20.62 11.71
N PRO A 45 25.76 20.07 10.97
CA PRO A 45 25.55 19.35 9.71
C PRO A 45 24.57 18.16 9.81
N GLU A 46 24.52 17.49 10.96
CA GLU A 46 23.65 16.34 11.19
C GLU A 46 22.18 16.78 11.30
N THR A 47 21.92 17.81 12.12
CA THR A 47 20.62 18.48 12.21
C THR A 47 20.18 19.00 10.85
N ALA A 48 21.09 19.60 10.07
CA ALA A 48 20.79 20.06 8.72
C ALA A 48 20.36 18.91 7.79
N THR A 49 20.92 17.71 7.95
CA THR A 49 20.53 16.53 7.17
C THR A 49 19.13 16.05 7.55
N VAL A 50 18.80 16.00 8.84
CA VAL A 50 17.45 15.64 9.33
C VAL A 50 16.41 16.64 8.80
N VAL A 51 16.67 17.95 8.94
CA VAL A 51 15.77 19.00 8.44
C VAL A 51 15.55 18.89 6.93
N LYS A 52 16.60 18.61 6.16
CA LYS A 52 16.47 18.40 4.70
C LYS A 52 15.59 17.20 4.35
N ILE A 53 15.67 16.09 5.08
CA ILE A 53 14.81 14.92 4.86
C ILE A 53 13.33 15.26 5.07
N PHE A 54 13.03 16.00 6.14
CA PHE A 54 11.67 16.47 6.39
C PHE A 54 11.21 17.56 5.41
N ALA A 55 12.13 18.38 4.90
CA ALA A 55 11.81 19.30 3.82
C ALA A 55 11.40 18.56 2.54
N ILE A 56 12.06 17.45 2.21
CA ILE A 56 11.66 16.59 1.08
C ILE A 56 10.27 15.98 1.32
N GLU A 57 10.00 15.47 2.51
CA GLU A 57 8.68 14.95 2.88
C GLU A 57 7.59 16.02 2.72
N ALA A 58 7.86 17.25 3.18
CA ALA A 58 6.96 18.37 3.00
C ALA A 58 6.79 18.76 1.52
N LEU A 59 7.85 18.71 0.70
CA LEU A 59 7.79 18.91 -0.75
C LEU A 59 6.90 17.87 -1.44
N MET A 60 6.94 16.63 -0.96
CA MET A 60 6.21 15.51 -1.54
C MET A 60 4.72 15.51 -1.16
N TYR A 61 4.39 15.86 0.08
CA TYR A 61 3.05 15.62 0.63
C TYR A 61 2.32 16.86 1.16
N HIS A 62 3.05 17.89 1.62
CA HIS A 62 2.44 19.10 2.20
C HIS A 62 2.43 20.29 1.26
N SER A 63 3.08 20.18 0.11
CA SER A 63 3.18 21.27 -0.87
C SER A 63 1.98 21.29 -1.81
N GLY A 64 1.77 22.43 -2.49
CA GLY A 64 0.78 22.54 -3.57
C GLY A 64 1.15 21.66 -4.78
N PRO A 65 1.20 22.21 -6.01
CA PRO A 65 1.72 21.45 -7.15
C PRO A 65 3.13 20.90 -6.84
N ILE A 66 3.36 19.61 -7.11
CA ILE A 66 4.62 18.94 -6.79
C ILE A 66 5.74 19.53 -7.67
N ASP A 67 6.72 20.18 -7.06
CA ASP A 67 7.95 20.63 -7.74
C ASP A 67 8.97 19.48 -7.81
N HIS A 68 8.86 18.69 -8.87
CA HIS A 68 9.75 17.55 -9.12
C HIS A 68 11.23 17.95 -9.20
N LYS A 69 11.53 19.13 -9.76
CA LYS A 69 12.91 19.60 -9.92
C LYS A 69 13.52 19.89 -8.55
N GLN A 70 12.78 20.60 -7.69
CA GLN A 70 13.23 20.89 -6.33
C GLN A 70 13.44 19.60 -5.53
N ILE A 71 12.52 18.63 -5.62
CA ILE A 71 12.65 17.33 -4.95
C ILE A 71 13.90 16.58 -5.42
N ASP A 72 14.12 16.47 -6.74
CA ASP A 72 15.29 15.80 -7.31
C ASP A 72 16.60 16.46 -6.86
N ASP A 73 16.65 17.79 -6.84
CA ASP A 73 17.83 18.53 -6.39
C ASP A 73 18.12 18.30 -4.91
N GLN A 74 17.10 18.22 -4.05
CA GLN A 74 17.27 17.87 -2.63
C GLN A 74 17.77 16.43 -2.44
N PHE A 75 17.20 15.46 -3.16
CA PHE A 75 17.70 14.07 -3.10
C PHE A 75 19.15 13.96 -3.56
N LYS A 76 19.54 14.65 -4.64
CA LYS A 76 20.94 14.69 -5.12
C LYS A 76 21.89 15.26 -4.07
N GLN A 77 21.50 16.37 -3.43
CA GLN A 77 22.30 16.97 -2.35
C GLN A 77 22.47 16.04 -1.15
N LEU A 78 21.43 15.28 -0.77
CA LEU A 78 21.54 14.31 0.32
C LEU A 78 22.41 13.10 -0.06
N SER A 79 22.35 12.67 -1.32
CA SER A 79 23.16 11.54 -1.81
C SER A 79 24.67 11.80 -1.73
N SER A 80 25.10 13.06 -1.93
CA SER A 80 26.51 13.46 -1.87
C SER A 80 27.05 13.58 -0.45
N ILE A 81 26.18 13.80 0.55
CA ILE A 81 26.55 13.85 1.98
C ILE A 81 26.94 12.45 2.51
N GLY A 82 26.63 11.39 1.76
CA GLY A 82 27.12 10.05 2.04
C GLY A 82 26.53 9.46 3.32
N LEU A 83 25.28 9.02 3.25
CA LEU A 83 24.60 8.20 4.27
C LEU A 83 25.23 6.78 4.39
N LYS A 84 26.56 6.68 4.39
CA LYS A 84 27.30 5.41 4.37
C LYS A 84 27.48 4.86 5.78
N ARG A 85 26.91 3.66 6.00
CA ARG A 85 27.28 2.59 6.98
C ARG A 85 27.74 3.03 8.38
N SER A 86 27.22 4.12 8.92
CA SER A 86 27.25 4.36 10.36
C SER A 86 25.98 3.78 10.97
N ASP A 87 26.10 2.95 12.02
CA ASP A 87 24.95 2.42 12.75
C ASP A 87 24.13 3.56 13.40
N SER A 88 24.77 4.70 13.71
CA SER A 88 24.08 5.90 14.21
C SER A 88 23.17 6.58 13.18
N LEU A 89 23.30 6.24 11.89
CA LEU A 89 22.55 6.83 10.78
C LEU A 89 21.52 5.86 10.17
N SER A 90 21.28 4.70 10.77
CA SER A 90 20.39 3.66 10.21
C SER A 90 18.97 4.19 9.99
N LEU A 91 18.39 4.80 11.01
CA LEU A 91 17.08 5.45 11.00
C LEU A 91 16.95 6.52 9.91
N LEU A 92 17.96 7.38 9.80
CA LEU A 92 17.98 8.46 8.83
C LEU A 92 18.03 7.92 7.40
N ARG A 93 18.86 6.89 7.18
CA ARG A 93 18.94 6.17 5.90
C ARG A 93 17.63 5.47 5.57
N THR A 94 16.97 4.92 6.58
CA THR A 94 15.67 4.26 6.42
C THR A 94 14.59 5.25 6.01
N LYS A 95 14.47 6.40 6.70
CA LYS A 95 13.55 7.48 6.30
C LYS A 95 13.87 8.02 4.90
N TYR A 96 15.14 8.26 4.59
CA TYR A 96 15.57 8.69 3.26
C TYR A 96 15.15 7.69 2.17
N THR A 97 15.39 6.40 2.40
CA THR A 97 15.07 5.34 1.44
C THR A 97 13.56 5.16 1.29
N ASP A 98 12.80 5.28 2.38
CA ASP A 98 11.34 5.27 2.37
C ASP A 98 10.80 6.39 1.46
N LEU A 99 11.24 7.63 1.67
CA LEU A 99 10.83 8.78 0.85
C LEU A 99 11.28 8.65 -0.61
N LEU A 100 12.52 8.21 -0.85
CA LEU A 100 13.02 8.03 -2.20
C LEU A 100 12.22 6.96 -2.97
N THR A 101 11.87 5.86 -2.31
CA THR A 101 11.04 4.81 -2.92
C THR A 101 9.61 5.29 -3.16
N ASP A 102 9.02 6.05 -2.24
CA ASP A 102 7.71 6.67 -2.47
C ASP A 102 7.76 7.61 -3.68
N TYR A 103 8.76 8.48 -3.76
CA TYR A 103 8.90 9.40 -4.88
C TYR A 103 9.01 8.65 -6.21
N GLN A 104 9.88 7.63 -6.31
CA GLN A 104 10.10 6.87 -7.54
C GLN A 104 8.88 6.06 -8.01
N PHE A 105 8.02 5.61 -7.09
CA PHE A 105 6.90 4.71 -7.42
C PHE A 105 5.54 5.39 -7.43
N LEU A 106 5.39 6.56 -6.80
CA LEU A 106 4.11 7.25 -6.62
C LEU A 106 4.12 8.65 -7.22
N LEU A 107 5.21 9.41 -7.03
CA LEU A 107 5.18 10.86 -7.26
C LEU A 107 5.99 11.33 -8.47
N SER A 108 6.98 10.57 -8.91
CA SER A 108 7.80 10.96 -10.07
C SER A 108 6.92 11.21 -11.30
N PRO A 109 7.26 12.19 -12.16
CA PRO A 109 6.49 12.47 -13.37
C PRO A 109 6.48 11.29 -14.36
N ASP A 110 7.44 10.39 -14.25
CA ASP A 110 7.54 9.20 -15.10
C ASP A 110 6.57 8.06 -14.67
N VAL A 111 5.94 8.19 -13.50
CA VAL A 111 5.00 7.20 -12.97
C VAL A 111 3.66 7.33 -13.70
N ARG A 112 3.47 6.49 -14.71
CA ARG A 112 2.20 6.35 -15.44
C ARG A 112 1.27 5.31 -14.82
N GLU A 113 1.83 4.31 -14.16
CA GLU A 113 1.11 3.16 -13.61
C GLU A 113 1.58 2.87 -12.18
N LEU A 114 0.63 2.69 -11.26
CA LEU A 114 0.90 2.32 -9.88
C LEU A 114 1.38 0.87 -9.74
N LYS A 115 2.68 0.70 -9.46
CA LYS A 115 3.28 -0.60 -9.15
C LYS A 115 3.35 -0.85 -7.64
N LEU A 116 2.19 -0.88 -6.99
CA LEU A 116 2.09 -0.98 -5.52
C LEU A 116 2.73 -2.25 -4.96
N THR A 117 2.62 -3.40 -5.63
CA THR A 117 3.25 -4.64 -5.16
C THR A 117 4.78 -4.55 -5.13
N ASP A 118 5.38 -3.88 -6.11
CA ASP A 118 6.83 -3.66 -6.17
C ASP A 118 7.28 -2.70 -5.06
N LEU A 119 6.52 -1.62 -4.86
CA LEU A 119 6.76 -0.66 -3.78
C LEU A 119 6.70 -1.33 -2.41
N VAL A 120 5.66 -2.11 -2.15
CA VAL A 120 5.51 -2.86 -0.89
C VAL A 120 6.69 -3.82 -0.68
N SER A 121 7.08 -4.55 -1.73
CA SER A 121 8.22 -5.48 -1.63
C SER A 121 9.52 -4.75 -1.28
N LYS A 122 9.75 -3.56 -1.86
CA LYS A 122 10.90 -2.71 -1.50
C LYS A 122 10.84 -2.22 -0.06
N LYS A 123 9.66 -1.85 0.44
CA LYS A 123 9.48 -1.41 1.84
C LYS A 123 9.70 -2.54 2.85
N ILE A 124 9.21 -3.75 2.57
CA ILE A 124 9.47 -4.91 3.44
C ILE A 124 10.98 -5.21 3.51
N ASN A 125 11.68 -5.16 2.37
CA ASN A 125 13.13 -5.34 2.36
C ASN A 125 13.89 -4.25 3.11
N LEU A 126 13.35 -3.02 3.14
CA LEU A 126 13.90 -1.92 3.92
C LEU A 126 13.77 -2.18 5.43
N LEU A 127 12.64 -2.75 5.85
CA LEU A 127 12.33 -3.01 7.26
C LEU A 127 13.12 -4.15 7.89
N GLY A 128 13.58 -5.14 7.11
CA GLY A 128 14.29 -6.32 7.63
C GLY A 128 15.66 -6.07 8.29
N VAL A 129 16.01 -4.81 8.60
CA VAL A 129 17.30 -4.36 9.12
C VAL A 129 17.16 -3.52 10.40
N GLU A 130 15.96 -3.04 10.75
CA GLU A 130 15.76 -2.06 11.85
C GLU A 130 14.98 -2.68 13.04
N ASP A 131 15.01 -2.01 14.19
CA ASP A 131 14.27 -2.41 15.41
C ASP A 131 12.76 -2.14 15.26
N ASP A 132 11.93 -3.16 15.46
CA ASP A 132 10.47 -3.13 15.28
C ASP A 132 9.74 -2.16 16.22
N SER A 133 10.38 -1.73 17.31
CA SER A 133 9.81 -0.79 18.29
C SER A 133 9.84 0.68 17.85
N LEU A 134 10.54 0.98 16.76
CA LEU A 134 10.74 2.35 16.29
C LEU A 134 9.47 2.89 15.61
N VAL A 135 9.10 4.14 15.94
CA VAL A 135 7.93 4.84 15.35
C VAL A 135 7.99 4.81 13.82
N LEU A 136 9.17 5.05 13.26
CA LEU A 136 9.40 5.00 11.81
C LEU A 136 9.05 3.64 11.20
N VAL A 137 9.37 2.53 11.89
CA VAL A 137 9.04 1.18 11.42
C VAL A 137 7.53 0.98 11.37
N HIS A 138 6.82 1.41 12.41
CA HIS A 138 5.36 1.35 12.44
C HIS A 138 4.70 2.14 11.29
N ASP A 139 5.29 3.25 10.88
CA ASP A 139 4.78 4.07 9.79
C ASP A 139 4.99 3.43 8.42
N ILE A 140 6.16 2.87 8.20
CA ILE A 140 6.44 2.12 6.97
C ILE A 140 5.55 0.87 6.93
N GLN A 141 5.30 0.21 8.07
CA GLN A 141 4.36 -0.91 8.16
C GLN A 141 2.91 -0.49 7.86
N LEU A 142 2.48 0.70 8.30
CA LEU A 142 1.17 1.26 7.93
C LEU A 142 1.08 1.51 6.42
N LYS A 143 2.11 2.11 5.82
CA LYS A 143 2.18 2.27 4.35
C LYS A 143 2.12 0.92 3.63
N VAL A 144 2.87 -0.08 4.12
CA VAL A 144 2.84 -1.46 3.58
C VAL A 144 1.44 -2.04 3.66
N LEU A 145 0.74 -1.90 4.79
CA LEU A 145 -0.64 -2.34 4.95
C LEU A 145 -1.57 -1.64 3.95
N VAL A 146 -1.55 -0.31 3.90
CA VAL A 146 -2.45 0.48 3.03
C VAL A 146 -2.20 0.12 1.56
N PHE A 147 -0.94 0.06 1.11
CA PHE A 147 -0.62 -0.32 -0.27
C PHE A 147 -0.96 -1.77 -0.58
N TYR A 148 -0.86 -2.68 0.40
CA TYR A 148 -1.34 -4.07 0.25
C TYR A 148 -2.86 -4.16 0.08
N LEU A 149 -3.63 -3.29 0.76
CA LEU A 149 -5.09 -3.24 0.64
C LEU A 149 -5.54 -2.63 -0.69
N LEU A 150 -4.75 -1.69 -1.24
CA LEU A 150 -5.04 -0.96 -2.48
C LEU A 150 -4.48 -1.61 -3.74
N CYS A 151 -3.56 -2.58 -3.62
CA CYS A 151 -3.02 -3.28 -4.79
C CYS A 151 -4.03 -4.29 -5.35
N GLY A 152 -4.04 -4.44 -6.68
CA GLY A 152 -4.83 -5.44 -7.38
C GLY A 152 -4.44 -6.88 -7.01
N SER A 153 -5.02 -7.85 -7.69
CA SER A 153 -4.68 -9.27 -7.58
C SER A 153 -3.25 -9.53 -8.07
N ASP A 154 -2.37 -10.01 -7.19
CA ASP A 154 -1.00 -10.39 -7.49
C ASP A 154 -0.58 -11.57 -6.58
N PHE A 155 0.05 -12.61 -7.14
CA PHE A 155 0.47 -13.80 -6.39
C PHE A 155 1.45 -13.48 -5.26
N ARG A 156 2.23 -12.39 -5.38
CA ARG A 156 3.19 -11.94 -4.37
C ARG A 156 2.50 -11.41 -3.11
N LYS A 157 1.20 -11.06 -3.18
CA LYS A 157 0.40 -10.68 -2.00
C LYS A 157 0.39 -11.74 -0.91
N LYS A 158 0.61 -13.02 -1.24
CA LYS A 158 0.72 -14.09 -0.26
C LYS A 158 1.90 -13.87 0.70
N ASN A 159 3.05 -13.45 0.17
CA ASN A 159 4.25 -13.19 0.99
C ASN A 159 4.09 -11.91 1.82
N ILE A 160 3.49 -10.89 1.23
CA ILE A 160 3.17 -9.63 1.93
C ILE A 160 2.17 -9.88 3.07
N HIS A 161 1.14 -10.67 2.82
CA HIS A 161 0.16 -11.06 3.83
C HIS A 161 0.80 -11.83 4.98
N LYS A 162 1.71 -12.76 4.67
CA LYS A 162 2.47 -13.48 5.68
C LYS A 162 3.28 -12.51 6.55
N TYR A 163 4.04 -11.59 5.93
CA TYR A 163 4.78 -10.56 6.65
C TYR A 163 3.87 -9.74 7.59
N LEU A 164 2.76 -9.19 7.07
CA LEU A 164 1.80 -8.42 7.87
C LEU A 164 1.18 -9.21 9.03
N SER A 165 1.08 -10.54 8.90
CA SER A 165 0.58 -11.42 9.95
C SER A 165 1.66 -11.70 11.00
N ASP A 166 2.87 -12.06 10.55
CA ASP A 166 4.01 -12.38 11.41
C ASP A 166 4.38 -11.15 12.29
N GLU A 167 4.31 -9.94 11.72
CA GLU A 167 4.56 -8.66 12.39
C GLU A 167 3.35 -8.10 13.16
N ASN A 168 2.25 -8.87 13.26
CA ASN A 168 1.00 -8.49 13.91
C ASN A 168 0.42 -7.14 13.46
N VAL A 169 0.70 -6.70 12.22
CA VAL A 169 0.28 -5.40 11.70
C VAL A 169 -1.24 -5.35 11.54
N PHE A 170 -1.87 -6.44 11.14
CA PHE A 170 -3.34 -6.52 11.00
C PHE A 170 -4.11 -6.31 12.31
N SER A 171 -3.48 -6.55 13.46
CA SER A 171 -4.12 -6.53 14.78
C SER A 171 -3.91 -5.20 15.52
N ARG A 172 -3.24 -4.23 14.90
CA ARG A 172 -3.01 -2.91 15.49
C ARG A 172 -4.30 -2.09 15.53
N ASP A 173 -4.32 -1.11 16.42
CA ASP A 173 -5.45 -0.18 16.53
C ASP A 173 -5.39 0.85 15.40
N PHE A 174 -6.33 0.76 14.48
CA PHE A 174 -6.48 1.67 13.34
C PHE A 174 -7.83 2.36 13.38
N PRO A 175 -7.96 3.55 12.75
CA PRO A 175 -9.25 4.19 12.54
C PRO A 175 -10.29 3.24 11.95
N ALA A 176 -11.56 3.46 12.31
CA ALA A 176 -12.65 2.53 12.02
C ALA A 176 -12.76 2.14 10.53
N ALA A 177 -12.54 3.08 9.60
CA ALA A 177 -12.57 2.82 8.16
C ALA A 177 -11.51 1.80 7.73
N LEU A 178 -10.25 1.99 8.15
CA LEU A 178 -9.16 1.08 7.85
C LEU A 178 -9.36 -0.28 8.52
N SER A 179 -9.72 -0.29 9.81
CA SER A 179 -10.02 -1.51 10.57
C SER A 179 -11.14 -2.34 9.94
N ASN A 180 -12.21 -1.67 9.47
CA ASN A 180 -13.32 -2.33 8.80
C ASN A 180 -12.86 -2.97 7.48
N TYR A 181 -12.11 -2.25 6.65
CA TYR A 181 -11.61 -2.77 5.39
C TYR A 181 -10.64 -3.95 5.58
N VAL A 182 -9.73 -3.88 6.57
CA VAL A 182 -8.86 -5.00 6.97
C VAL A 182 -9.69 -6.24 7.29
N ARG A 183 -10.73 -6.10 8.12
CA ARG A 183 -11.62 -7.22 8.49
C ARG A 183 -12.28 -7.87 7.27
N TYR A 184 -12.75 -7.07 6.30
CA TYR A 184 -13.32 -7.61 5.06
C TYR A 184 -12.27 -8.31 4.19
N SER A 185 -11.06 -7.74 4.10
CA SER A 185 -9.94 -8.34 3.37
C SER A 185 -9.56 -9.72 3.94
N LEU A 186 -9.45 -9.83 5.27
CA LEU A 186 -9.07 -11.07 5.97
C LEU A 186 -10.15 -12.17 5.89
N ARG A 187 -11.43 -11.81 5.80
CA ARG A 187 -12.52 -12.79 5.60
C ARG A 187 -12.45 -13.52 4.27
N GLY A 188 -11.68 -12.99 3.30
CA GLY A 188 -11.50 -13.61 1.99
C GLY A 188 -12.72 -13.59 1.07
N GLY A 189 -13.78 -12.86 1.46
CA GLY A 189 -15.01 -12.65 0.70
C GLY A 189 -14.99 -11.37 -0.14
N ILE A 190 -16.06 -11.16 -0.91
CA ILE A 190 -16.26 -9.95 -1.72
C ILE A 190 -16.38 -8.75 -0.79
N ILE A 191 -15.62 -7.70 -1.08
CA ILE A 191 -15.62 -6.45 -0.30
C ILE A 191 -16.67 -5.52 -0.93
N PRO A 192 -17.68 -5.06 -0.17
CA PRO A 192 -18.67 -4.12 -0.67
C PRO A 192 -18.05 -2.78 -1.09
N ILE A 193 -18.59 -2.14 -2.14
CA ILE A 193 -18.09 -0.86 -2.66
C ILE A 193 -18.18 0.27 -1.63
N ASN A 194 -19.19 0.29 -0.76
CA ASN A 194 -19.32 1.30 0.29
C ASN A 194 -18.17 1.20 1.31
N VAL A 195 -17.72 -0.02 1.65
CA VAL A 195 -16.57 -0.23 2.54
C VAL A 195 -15.27 0.28 1.88
N TYR A 196 -15.15 0.12 0.57
CA TYR A 196 -14.07 0.74 -0.19
C TYR A 196 -14.15 2.27 -0.17
N LYS A 197 -15.32 2.85 -0.47
CA LYS A 197 -15.52 4.31 -0.44
C LYS A 197 -15.18 4.92 0.93
N GLU A 198 -15.63 4.29 2.02
CA GLU A 198 -15.27 4.70 3.39
C GLU A 198 -13.74 4.70 3.64
N LEU A 199 -13.03 3.69 3.13
CA LEU A 199 -11.56 3.64 3.20
C LEU A 199 -10.94 4.79 2.40
N ILE A 200 -11.42 5.03 1.19
CA ILE A 200 -10.89 6.07 0.30
C ILE A 200 -11.09 7.45 0.92
N ASP A 201 -12.29 7.75 1.42
CA ASP A 201 -12.60 9.01 2.08
C ASP A 201 -11.66 9.26 3.26
N HIS A 202 -11.43 8.24 4.09
CA HIS A 202 -10.49 8.34 5.20
C HIS A 202 -9.04 8.61 4.75
N LEU A 203 -8.61 7.99 3.66
CA LEU A 203 -7.23 8.11 3.19
C LEU A 203 -6.99 9.38 2.35
N ILE A 204 -8.02 9.99 1.76
CA ILE A 204 -7.95 11.31 1.11
C ILE A 204 -7.62 12.41 2.13
N ASP A 205 -8.12 12.28 3.36
CA ASP A 205 -7.84 13.22 4.45
C ASP A 205 -6.43 13.03 5.04
N SER A 206 -5.75 11.93 4.72
CA SER A 206 -4.38 11.67 5.15
C SER A 206 -3.37 12.30 4.18
N VAL A 207 -2.54 13.21 4.70
CA VAL A 207 -1.53 13.93 3.92
C VAL A 207 -0.62 13.00 3.10
N GLU A 208 -0.25 11.85 3.67
CA GLU A 208 0.66 10.88 3.03
C GLU A 208 0.04 10.11 1.87
N PHE A 209 -1.29 9.95 1.87
CA PHE A 209 -1.99 9.15 0.88
C PHE A 209 -2.81 10.01 -0.11
N HIS A 210 -3.12 11.26 0.25
CA HIS A 210 -3.87 12.20 -0.58
C HIS A 210 -3.35 12.29 -2.02
N SER A 211 -2.03 12.42 -2.18
CA SER A 211 -1.36 12.56 -3.49
C SER A 211 -1.53 11.35 -4.41
N ILE A 212 -1.70 10.16 -3.84
CA ILE A 212 -1.91 8.92 -4.59
C ILE A 212 -3.33 8.91 -5.15
N TYR A 213 -4.32 9.32 -4.36
CA TYR A 213 -5.71 9.40 -4.80
C TYR A 213 -5.90 10.44 -5.89
N SER A 214 -5.36 11.64 -5.68
CA SER A 214 -5.53 12.74 -6.65
C SER A 214 -5.00 12.40 -8.04
N ARG A 215 -4.03 11.49 -8.13
CA ARG A 215 -3.37 11.10 -9.40
C ARG A 215 -3.86 9.80 -9.99
N HIS A 216 -4.29 8.84 -9.16
CA HIS A 216 -4.49 7.45 -9.59
C HIS A 216 -5.83 6.85 -9.17
N LEU A 217 -6.83 7.68 -8.86
CA LEU A 217 -8.16 7.24 -8.42
C LEU A 217 -8.77 6.13 -9.30
N GLN A 218 -8.72 6.29 -10.62
CA GLN A 218 -9.27 5.29 -11.54
C GLN A 218 -8.55 3.94 -11.41
N GLN A 219 -7.21 3.94 -11.38
CA GLN A 219 -6.43 2.71 -11.24
C GLN A 219 -6.66 2.02 -9.89
N LEU A 220 -6.85 2.81 -8.82
CA LEU A 220 -7.18 2.26 -7.50
C LEU A 220 -8.56 1.59 -7.48
N LEU A 221 -9.54 2.15 -8.19
CA LEU A 221 -10.86 1.53 -8.34
C LEU A 221 -10.77 0.25 -9.17
N GLU A 222 -9.99 0.26 -10.26
CA GLU A 222 -9.70 -0.95 -11.05
C GLU A 222 -9.04 -2.04 -10.21
N ASN A 223 -8.07 -1.70 -9.35
CA ASN A 223 -7.45 -2.66 -8.41
C ASN A 223 -8.46 -3.27 -7.42
N PHE A 224 -9.40 -2.46 -6.92
CA PHE A 224 -10.47 -2.93 -6.05
C PHE A 224 -11.38 -3.93 -6.78
N VAL A 225 -11.80 -3.58 -8.01
CA VAL A 225 -12.59 -4.47 -8.87
C VAL A 225 -11.83 -5.77 -9.11
N GLU A 226 -10.57 -5.69 -9.50
CA GLU A 226 -9.71 -6.85 -9.78
C GLU A 226 -9.62 -7.80 -8.58
N THR A 227 -9.40 -7.25 -7.38
CA THR A 227 -9.32 -8.02 -6.12
C THR A 227 -10.63 -8.74 -5.80
N ASN A 228 -11.78 -8.16 -6.13
CA ASN A 228 -13.07 -8.80 -5.92
C ASN A 228 -13.40 -9.82 -7.02
N LEU A 229 -13.03 -9.54 -8.27
CA LEU A 229 -13.18 -10.44 -9.40
C LEU A 229 -12.44 -11.77 -9.16
N GLU A 230 -11.22 -11.73 -8.60
CA GLU A 230 -10.44 -12.92 -8.25
C GLU A 230 -11.20 -13.87 -7.29
N LYS A 231 -12.15 -13.34 -6.51
CA LYS A 231 -12.91 -14.12 -5.52
C LYS A 231 -14.19 -14.73 -6.10
N LEU A 232 -14.70 -14.22 -7.22
CA LEU A 232 -15.95 -14.71 -7.82
C LEU A 232 -15.96 -16.21 -8.15
N PRO A 233 -14.86 -16.82 -8.64
CA PRO A 233 -14.82 -18.27 -8.90
C PRO A 233 -15.14 -19.14 -7.68
N LYS A 234 -14.99 -18.61 -6.45
CA LYS A 234 -15.36 -19.34 -5.21
C LYS A 234 -16.87 -19.50 -5.04
N TYR A 235 -17.66 -18.62 -5.68
CA TYR A 235 -19.11 -18.51 -5.48
C TYR A 235 -19.91 -18.82 -6.74
N TYR A 236 -19.30 -18.64 -7.92
CA TYR A 236 -19.98 -18.74 -9.21
C TYR A 236 -19.20 -19.65 -10.16
N LYS A 237 -19.93 -20.52 -10.87
CA LYS A 237 -19.41 -21.19 -12.08
C LYS A 237 -19.51 -20.27 -13.29
N SER A 238 -20.58 -19.49 -13.35
CA SER A 238 -20.79 -18.44 -14.34
C SER A 238 -21.62 -17.30 -13.75
N ILE A 239 -21.45 -16.11 -14.30
CA ILE A 239 -22.14 -14.90 -13.86
C ILE A 239 -22.26 -13.91 -15.03
N ARG A 240 -23.38 -13.18 -15.11
CA ARG A 240 -23.59 -12.15 -16.14
C ARG A 240 -22.73 -10.92 -15.86
N LEU A 241 -22.17 -10.31 -16.90
CA LEU A 241 -21.35 -9.09 -16.81
C LEU A 241 -22.10 -7.95 -16.09
N SER A 242 -23.38 -7.73 -16.44
CA SER A 242 -24.22 -6.72 -15.77
C SER A 242 -24.37 -6.98 -14.27
N ARG A 243 -24.46 -8.25 -13.86
CA ARG A 243 -24.55 -8.61 -12.45
C ARG A 243 -23.24 -8.34 -11.71
N ILE A 244 -22.09 -8.52 -12.37
CA ILE A 244 -20.80 -8.14 -11.80
C ILE A 244 -20.74 -6.62 -11.59
N GLN A 245 -21.19 -5.84 -12.57
CA GLN A 245 -21.27 -4.37 -12.46
C GLN A 245 -22.08 -3.95 -11.22
N ASP A 246 -23.29 -4.50 -11.07
CA ASP A 246 -24.16 -4.18 -9.94
C ASP A 246 -23.53 -4.60 -8.60
N LEU A 247 -22.90 -5.78 -8.56
CA LEU A 247 -22.33 -6.34 -7.34
C LEU A 247 -21.09 -5.57 -6.86
N LEU A 248 -20.23 -5.15 -7.78
CA LEU A 248 -18.94 -4.55 -7.44
C LEU A 248 -18.95 -3.02 -7.47
N LEU A 249 -19.80 -2.41 -8.28
CA LEU A 249 -19.81 -0.96 -8.52
C LEU A 249 -21.17 -0.32 -8.24
N GLY A 250 -22.18 -1.09 -7.82
CA GLY A 250 -23.51 -0.55 -7.54
C GLY A 250 -24.21 0.04 -8.77
N GLY A 251 -23.83 -0.42 -9.96
CA GLY A 251 -24.36 0.08 -11.24
C GLY A 251 -23.61 1.28 -11.83
N GLU A 252 -22.57 1.80 -11.17
CA GLU A 252 -21.71 2.84 -11.74
C GLU A 252 -20.87 2.28 -12.90
N THR A 253 -20.73 3.02 -14.01
CA THR A 253 -19.99 2.59 -15.22
C THR A 253 -18.61 3.22 -15.35
N SER A 254 -18.01 3.62 -14.22
CA SER A 254 -16.68 4.27 -14.17
C SER A 254 -15.52 3.34 -14.55
N VAL A 255 -15.74 2.02 -14.48
CA VAL A 255 -14.78 0.98 -14.88
C VAL A 255 -15.45 0.02 -15.84
N ASP A 256 -14.74 -0.29 -16.92
CA ASP A 256 -15.13 -1.35 -17.87
C ASP A 256 -14.76 -2.72 -17.28
N ILE A 257 -15.76 -3.41 -16.74
CA ILE A 257 -15.60 -4.73 -16.13
C ILE A 257 -15.11 -5.76 -17.14
N GLU A 258 -15.53 -5.66 -18.41
CA GLU A 258 -15.15 -6.62 -19.44
C GLU A 258 -13.66 -6.47 -19.78
N ASP A 259 -13.17 -5.24 -19.91
CA ASP A 259 -11.74 -4.97 -20.13
C ASP A 259 -10.90 -5.46 -18.94
N VAL A 260 -11.32 -5.19 -17.70
CA VAL A 260 -10.61 -5.70 -16.50
C VAL A 260 -10.56 -7.23 -16.51
N LEU A 261 -11.68 -7.90 -16.77
CA LEU A 261 -11.73 -9.37 -16.87
C LEU A 261 -10.82 -9.90 -17.98
N PHE A 262 -10.84 -9.27 -19.14
CA PHE A 262 -9.99 -9.65 -20.27
C PHE A 262 -8.51 -9.55 -19.89
N ARG A 263 -8.08 -8.46 -19.25
CA ARG A 263 -6.72 -8.30 -18.74
C ARG A 263 -6.35 -9.34 -17.69
N MET A 264 -7.27 -9.68 -16.78
CA MET A 264 -7.04 -10.73 -15.78
C MET A 264 -6.91 -12.13 -16.40
N ILE A 265 -7.74 -12.47 -17.39
CA ILE A 265 -7.70 -13.76 -18.10
C ILE A 265 -6.40 -13.89 -18.89
N THR A 266 -6.04 -12.87 -19.67
CA THR A 266 -4.80 -12.84 -20.47
C THR A 266 -3.55 -12.89 -19.59
N SER A 267 -3.59 -12.25 -18.43
CA SER A 267 -2.52 -12.30 -17.41
C SER A 267 -2.53 -13.59 -16.57
N LYS A 268 -3.40 -14.56 -16.87
CA LYS A 268 -3.52 -15.85 -16.17
C LYS A 268 -3.79 -15.71 -14.66
N LYS A 269 -4.52 -14.68 -14.25
CA LYS A 269 -4.97 -14.50 -12.85
C LYS A 269 -6.13 -15.44 -12.49
N PHE A 270 -6.81 -15.99 -13.49
CA PHE A 270 -7.87 -16.98 -13.32
C PHE A 270 -7.41 -18.40 -13.70
N ALA A 271 -8.22 -19.39 -13.28
CA ALA A 271 -8.10 -20.77 -13.71
C ALA A 271 -8.11 -20.91 -15.24
N ALA A 272 -7.39 -21.93 -15.73
CA ALA A 272 -7.45 -22.31 -17.14
C ALA A 272 -8.91 -22.56 -17.58
N ALA A 273 -9.24 -22.17 -18.82
CA ALA A 273 -10.59 -22.21 -19.40
C ALA A 273 -11.60 -21.16 -18.91
N THR A 274 -11.20 -20.22 -18.05
CA THR A 274 -12.02 -19.02 -17.78
C THR A 274 -12.15 -18.19 -19.07
N LYS A 275 -13.38 -17.82 -19.44
CA LYS A 275 -13.68 -17.10 -20.68
C LYS A 275 -14.87 -16.15 -20.56
N ILE A 276 -14.91 -15.17 -21.45
CA ILE A 276 -16.02 -14.23 -21.60
C ILE A 276 -16.81 -14.66 -22.85
N ASP A 277 -18.11 -14.91 -22.69
CA ASP A 277 -19.06 -15.06 -23.78
C ASP A 277 -19.74 -13.71 -24.01
N GLN A 278 -19.28 -13.00 -25.04
CA GLN A 278 -19.77 -11.67 -25.38
C GLN A 278 -21.20 -11.69 -25.94
N ILE A 279 -21.63 -12.79 -26.56
CA ILE A 279 -22.97 -12.89 -27.16
C ILE A 279 -24.03 -12.98 -26.05
N GLU A 280 -23.77 -13.81 -25.04
CA GLU A 280 -24.67 -14.01 -23.91
C GLU A 280 -24.39 -13.05 -22.73
N GLY A 281 -23.33 -12.23 -22.82
CA GLY A 281 -22.89 -11.32 -21.77
C GLY A 281 -22.52 -12.05 -20.48
N LEU A 282 -21.87 -13.21 -20.59
CA LEU A 282 -21.62 -14.16 -19.50
C LEU A 282 -20.13 -14.41 -19.31
N VAL A 283 -19.68 -14.40 -18.05
CA VAL A 283 -18.36 -14.90 -17.68
C VAL A 283 -18.51 -16.33 -17.21
N VAL A 284 -17.72 -17.25 -17.76
CA VAL A 284 -17.66 -18.64 -17.33
C VAL A 284 -16.30 -18.89 -16.70
N PHE A 285 -16.29 -19.27 -15.42
CA PHE A 285 -15.07 -19.56 -14.68
C PHE A 285 -14.65 -21.01 -14.90
N GLY A 286 -13.37 -21.22 -15.16
CA GLY A 286 -12.79 -22.56 -15.33
C GLY A 286 -12.69 -23.31 -14.00
N ASP A 287 -12.78 -24.64 -14.05
CA ASP A 287 -12.57 -25.48 -12.88
C ASP A 287 -11.08 -25.53 -12.50
N ASN A 288 -10.77 -25.24 -11.24
CA ASN A 288 -9.42 -25.46 -10.68
C ASN A 288 -9.12 -26.95 -10.44
N SER A 289 -10.11 -27.84 -10.58
CA SER A 289 -9.96 -29.26 -10.27
C SER A 289 -9.49 -30.08 -11.46
N THR A 290 -8.26 -30.59 -11.39
CA THR A 290 -7.97 -31.93 -11.90
C THR A 290 -8.93 -32.90 -11.19
N LYS A 291 -9.93 -33.43 -11.90
CA LYS A 291 -10.97 -34.33 -11.32
C LYS A 291 -10.42 -35.48 -10.47
N TYR A 292 -9.15 -35.87 -10.68
CA TYR A 292 -8.46 -36.91 -9.95
C TYR A 292 -8.00 -36.51 -8.54
N ASP A 293 -7.69 -35.23 -8.27
CA ASP A 293 -7.15 -34.83 -6.95
C ASP A 293 -8.24 -34.63 -5.90
N GLY A 294 -9.42 -34.14 -6.30
CA GLY A 294 -10.54 -33.92 -5.39
C GLY A 294 -11.12 -35.21 -4.80
N PHE A 295 -11.24 -36.26 -5.61
CA PHE A 295 -11.74 -37.57 -5.17
C PHE A 295 -10.74 -38.28 -4.26
N ASN A 296 -9.46 -38.28 -4.61
CA ASN A 296 -8.40 -38.88 -3.79
C ASN A 296 -8.25 -38.15 -2.44
N MET A 297 -8.33 -36.81 -2.43
CA MET A 297 -8.36 -36.04 -1.18
C MET A 297 -9.60 -36.35 -0.34
N HIS A 298 -10.76 -36.56 -0.98
CA HIS A 298 -11.98 -36.89 -0.26
C HIS A 298 -11.89 -38.28 0.38
N ILE A 299 -11.41 -39.28 -0.36
CA ILE A 299 -11.15 -40.62 0.17
C ILE A 299 -10.19 -40.55 1.36
N LYS A 300 -9.07 -39.83 1.21
CA LYS A 300 -8.10 -39.68 2.30
C LYS A 300 -8.74 -39.04 3.55
N LYS A 301 -9.50 -37.96 3.38
CA LYS A 301 -10.21 -37.32 4.50
C LYS A 301 -11.21 -38.23 5.18
N VAL A 302 -11.90 -39.09 4.42
CA VAL A 302 -12.84 -40.08 4.98
C VAL A 302 -12.07 -41.14 5.76
N CYS A 303 -10.97 -41.67 5.23
CA CYS A 303 -10.11 -42.62 5.95
C CYS A 303 -9.56 -42.02 7.25
N ASP A 304 -9.00 -40.80 7.20
CA ASP A 304 -8.49 -40.08 8.37
C ASP A 304 -9.59 -39.85 9.44
N LEU A 305 -10.85 -39.67 9.01
CA LEU A 305 -11.99 -39.50 9.91
C LEU A 305 -12.41 -40.82 10.56
N VAL A 306 -12.42 -41.91 9.78
CA VAL A 306 -12.74 -43.26 10.28
C VAL A 306 -11.71 -43.70 11.30
N GLU A 307 -10.41 -43.50 11.03
CA GLU A 307 -9.33 -43.83 11.97
C GLU A 307 -9.49 -43.11 13.31
N LYS A 308 -9.88 -41.83 13.29
CA LYS A 308 -10.15 -41.04 14.50
C LYS A 308 -11.38 -41.49 15.29
N LEU A 309 -12.35 -42.13 14.65
CA LEU A 309 -13.55 -42.65 15.31
C LEU A 309 -13.34 -44.05 15.90
N THR A 310 -12.30 -44.76 15.45
CA THR A 310 -11.93 -46.10 15.91
C THR A 310 -10.84 -46.14 16.98
N GLN A 311 -10.31 -44.98 17.39
CA GLN A 311 -9.44 -44.80 18.56
C GLN A 311 -10.25 -44.35 19.78
#